data_AF-A0A1I0CX78-F1
#
_entry.id   AF-A0A1I0CX78-F1
#
_cell.length_a   1.000
_cell.length_b   1.000
_cell.length_c   1.000
_cell.angle_alpha   90.00
_cell.angle_beta   90.00
_cell.angle_gamma   90.00
#
_symmetry.space_group_name_H-M   'P 1'
#
loop_
_entity.id
_entity.type
_entity.pdbx_description
1 polymer ?
#
loop_
_entity_poly.entity_id
_entity_poly.type
_entity_poly.pdbx_seq_one_letter_code
_entity_poly.pdbx_strand_id
1 'polypeptide(L)'
;MFVVLKTPICQQIYVSTYKSPFIRLEIFLLLQGGRKMKKALFVLAHGSKAKEADETVEAIVEMLKAKDIEEFPFIGYGSLQISTPSFEEGIEDLVKKGVEEIVIVPMFLFKGNHIKLDIPEELEKLEKKYPQIRFVMGKHIGADSRIADIVEERGKEALVSAL
;
A
#
# COMPACT_ATOMS: atom_id res chain seq x y z
N MET A 1 20.30 -4.20 -42.45
CA MET A 1 18.83 -4.40 -42.47
C MET A 1 18.26 -3.54 -41.36
N PHE A 2 17.55 -2.47 -41.70
CA PHE A 2 16.96 -1.54 -40.73
C PHE A 2 15.59 -2.06 -40.33
N VAL A 3 15.31 -2.21 -39.04
CA VAL A 3 13.94 -2.47 -38.55
C VAL A 3 13.39 -1.14 -38.09
N VAL A 4 12.39 -0.63 -38.81
CA VAL A 4 11.72 0.63 -38.49
C VAL A 4 10.50 0.30 -37.62
N LEU A 5 10.54 0.66 -36.34
CA LEU A 5 9.36 0.61 -35.48
C LEU A 5 8.78 2.03 -35.38
N LYS A 6 7.52 2.18 -35.84
CA LYS A 6 6.75 3.41 -35.68
C LYS A 6 5.97 3.34 -34.36
N THR A 7 6.11 4.34 -33.50
CA THR A 7 5.19 4.60 -32.38
C THR A 7 4.65 6.04 -32.47
N PRO A 8 3.49 6.35 -31.84
CA PRO A 8 2.69 7.55 -32.19
C PRO A 8 3.16 8.86 -31.53
N ILE A 9 4.22 8.85 -30.72
CA ILE A 9 4.55 9.98 -29.84
C ILE A 9 5.99 10.40 -30.10
N CYS A 10 6.12 11.44 -30.93
CA CYS A 10 7.21 12.39 -31.12
C CYS A 10 8.69 12.01 -30.80
N GLN A 11 9.51 12.26 -31.83
CA GLN A 11 10.98 12.36 -31.94
C GLN A 11 11.79 11.06 -32.15
N GLN A 12 12.37 11.00 -33.35
CA GLN A 12 13.30 9.98 -33.86
C GLN A 12 14.46 9.73 -32.90
N ILE A 13 14.52 8.53 -32.33
CA ILE A 13 15.76 8.00 -31.75
C ILE A 13 16.48 7.21 -32.85
N TYR A 14 17.54 7.78 -33.43
CA TYR A 14 18.43 7.08 -34.35
C TYR A 14 19.38 6.17 -33.56
N VAL A 15 19.07 4.88 -33.49
CA VAL A 15 20.02 3.89 -32.94
C VAL A 15 20.82 3.29 -34.09
N SER A 16 22.04 3.79 -34.28
CA SER A 16 23.04 3.16 -35.16
C SER A 16 23.37 1.76 -34.65
N THR A 17 23.62 0.81 -35.55
CA THR A 17 23.98 -0.56 -35.21
C THR A 17 25.38 -0.61 -34.59
N TYR A 18 25.48 -0.35 -33.29
CA TYR A 18 26.72 -0.45 -32.55
C TYR A 18 26.98 -1.90 -32.16
N LYS A 19 28.11 -2.45 -32.62
CA LYS A 19 28.58 -3.83 -32.40
C LYS A 19 29.02 -4.14 -30.95
N SER A 20 28.71 -3.27 -29.99
CA SER A 20 29.06 -3.48 -28.58
C SER A 20 27.92 -4.18 -27.84
N PRO A 21 28.12 -5.40 -27.29
CA PRO A 21 27.09 -6.10 -26.53
C PRO A 21 26.71 -5.37 -25.23
N PHE A 22 27.58 -4.51 -24.70
CA PHE A 22 27.34 -3.74 -23.47
C PHE A 22 26.31 -2.61 -23.66
N ILE A 23 26.40 -1.87 -24.77
CA ILE A 23 25.50 -0.76 -25.07
C ILE A 23 24.09 -1.27 -25.43
N ARG A 24 24.00 -2.49 -25.98
CA ARG A 24 22.73 -3.16 -26.28
C ARG A 24 21.90 -3.43 -25.02
N LEU A 25 22.55 -3.67 -23.88
CA LEU A 25 21.86 -3.93 -22.60
C LEU A 25 21.35 -2.63 -21.96
N GLU A 26 22.13 -1.55 -22.00
CA GLU A 26 21.70 -0.24 -21.48
C GLU A 26 20.55 0.35 -22.31
N ILE A 27 20.63 0.27 -23.64
CA ILE A 27 19.53 0.72 -24.51
C ILE A 27 18.30 -0.19 -24.32
N PHE A 28 18.48 -1.50 -24.12
CA PHE A 28 17.37 -2.38 -23.77
C PHE A 28 16.74 -2.00 -22.43
N LEU A 29 17.53 -1.73 -21.38
CA LEU A 29 17.04 -1.26 -20.07
C LEU A 29 16.31 0.10 -20.17
N LEU A 30 16.81 1.02 -20.99
CA LEU A 30 16.19 2.33 -21.23
C LEU A 30 14.89 2.23 -22.05
N LEU A 31 14.83 1.32 -23.03
CA LEU A 31 13.62 1.04 -23.84
C LEU A 31 12.60 0.17 -23.09
N GLN A 32 13.02 -0.55 -22.06
CA GLN A 32 12.17 -1.33 -21.16
C GLN A 32 11.58 -0.50 -20.02
N GLY A 33 11.76 0.84 -20.00
CA GLY A 33 11.15 1.78 -19.06
C GLY A 33 10.90 1.14 -17.70
N GLY A 34 11.99 0.85 -16.96
CA GLY A 34 12.02 -0.07 -15.82
C GLY A 34 10.68 -0.15 -15.10
N ARG A 35 9.97 -1.27 -15.29
CA ARG A 35 8.59 -1.43 -14.82
C ARG A 35 8.54 -1.06 -13.32
N LYS A 36 7.89 0.06 -12.99
CA LYS A 36 7.76 0.54 -11.60
C LYS A 36 7.05 -0.57 -10.82
N MET A 37 7.70 -1.08 -9.76
CA MET A 37 7.11 -2.17 -8.96
C MET A 37 5.74 -1.75 -8.44
N LYS A 38 4.76 -2.65 -8.53
CA LYS A 38 3.40 -2.36 -8.06
C LYS A 38 3.35 -2.51 -6.54
N LYS A 39 3.27 -1.39 -5.84
CA LYS A 39 3.25 -1.34 -4.37
C LYS A 39 1.86 -1.07 -3.83
N ALA A 40 1.54 -1.66 -2.68
CA ALA A 40 0.33 -1.36 -1.94
C ALA A 40 0.60 -0.87 -0.51
N LEU A 41 -0.22 0.06 -0.05
CA LEU A 41 -0.40 0.35 1.37
C LEU A 41 -1.59 -0.44 1.87
N PHE A 42 -1.40 -1.23 2.92
CA PHE A 42 -2.44 -2.05 3.53
C PHE A 42 -2.74 -1.55 4.95
N VAL A 43 -3.98 -1.10 5.18
CA VAL A 43 -4.46 -0.67 6.49
C VAL A 43 -4.99 -1.89 7.25
N LEU A 44 -4.29 -2.28 8.32
CA LEU A 44 -4.69 -3.43 9.13
C LEU A 44 -5.47 -2.95 10.36
N ALA A 45 -6.76 -3.22 10.39
CA ALA A 45 -7.64 -2.97 11.52
C ALA A 45 -7.69 -4.18 12.47
N HIS A 46 -8.16 -3.96 13.71
CA HIS A 46 -8.36 -5.04 14.66
C HIS A 46 -9.64 -5.79 14.29
N GLY A 47 -10.65 -5.01 13.91
CA GLY A 47 -12.02 -5.44 13.67
C GLY A 47 -12.87 -5.31 14.92
N SER A 48 -14.19 -5.27 14.73
CA SER A 48 -15.13 -4.93 15.79
C SER A 48 -16.48 -5.58 15.53
N LYS A 49 -17.23 -5.84 16.60
CA LYS A 49 -18.65 -6.21 16.47
C LYS A 49 -19.53 -5.00 16.14
N ALA A 50 -19.05 -3.79 16.44
CA ALA A 50 -19.78 -2.55 16.18
C ALA A 50 -19.50 -2.09 14.75
N LYS A 51 -20.54 -2.04 13.93
CA LYS A 51 -20.48 -1.64 12.52
C LYS A 51 -19.85 -0.26 12.30
N GLU A 52 -20.09 0.67 13.22
CA GLU A 52 -19.53 2.04 13.18
C GLU A 52 -17.99 2.05 13.15
N ALA A 53 -17.34 1.05 13.77
CA ALA A 53 -15.90 0.93 13.75
C ALA A 53 -15.38 0.54 12.36
N ASP A 54 -16.09 -0.34 11.66
CA ASP A 54 -15.76 -0.74 10.29
C ASP A 54 -15.98 0.44 9.33
N GLU A 55 -17.09 1.17 9.48
CA GLU A 55 -17.38 2.38 8.70
C GLU A 55 -16.29 3.45 8.89
N THR A 56 -15.73 3.55 10.10
CA THR A 56 -14.60 4.46 10.37
C THR A 56 -13.33 4.04 9.63
N VAL A 57 -13.00 2.73 9.62
CA VAL A 57 -11.86 2.20 8.86
C VAL A 57 -12.04 2.47 7.36
N GLU A 58 -13.22 2.17 6.83
CA GLU A 58 -13.56 2.39 5.42
C GLU A 58 -13.44 3.86 5.03
N ALA A 59 -13.97 4.77 5.86
CA ALA A 59 -13.85 6.20 5.62
C ALA A 59 -12.37 6.65 5.56
N ILE A 60 -11.51 6.15 6.46
CA ILE A 60 -10.07 6.46 6.45
C ILE A 60 -9.41 5.90 5.18
N VAL A 61 -9.77 4.69 4.77
CA VAL A 61 -9.25 4.06 3.55
C VAL A 61 -9.63 4.86 2.30
N GLU A 62 -10.86 5.36 2.22
CA GLU A 62 -11.29 6.25 1.13
C GLU A 62 -10.54 7.58 1.14
N MET A 63 -10.29 8.17 2.33
CA MET A 63 -9.44 9.36 2.45
C MET A 63 -8.00 9.10 1.97
N LEU A 64 -7.46 7.89 2.21
CA LEU A 64 -6.15 7.49 1.71
C LEU A 64 -6.13 7.32 0.19
N LYS A 65 -7.15 6.68 -0.39
CA LYS A 65 -7.29 6.55 -1.85
C LYS A 65 -7.38 7.91 -2.52
N ALA A 66 -8.08 8.87 -1.91
CA ALA A 66 -8.23 10.22 -2.45
C ALA A 66 -6.93 11.05 -2.42
N LYS A 67 -5.90 10.65 -1.68
CA LYS A 67 -4.61 11.36 -1.62
C LYS A 67 -3.71 11.13 -2.83
N ASP A 68 -4.03 10.17 -3.70
CA ASP A 68 -3.24 9.82 -4.89
C ASP A 68 -1.73 9.67 -4.60
N ILE A 69 -1.41 8.76 -3.67
CA ILE A 69 -0.05 8.60 -3.13
C ILE A 69 0.82 7.86 -4.16
N GLU A 70 1.78 8.55 -4.78
CA GLU A 70 2.59 8.04 -5.90
C GLU A 70 3.38 6.76 -5.54
N GLU A 71 3.79 6.61 -4.29
CA GLU A 71 4.47 5.43 -3.76
C GLU A 71 3.56 4.22 -3.60
N PHE A 72 2.25 4.44 -3.43
CA PHE A 72 1.25 3.41 -3.14
C PHE A 72 0.04 3.54 -4.07
N PRO A 73 0.18 3.12 -5.36
CA PRO A 73 -0.92 3.14 -6.32
C PRO A 73 -2.07 2.19 -5.97
N PHE A 74 -1.87 1.29 -5.00
CA PHE A 74 -2.90 0.40 -4.48
C PHE A 74 -3.09 0.64 -2.98
N ILE A 75 -4.33 0.83 -2.55
CA ILE A 75 -4.70 0.90 -1.14
C ILE A 75 -5.63 -0.28 -0.84
N GLY A 76 -5.23 -1.11 0.12
CA GLY A 76 -6.03 -2.22 0.64
C GLY A 76 -6.29 -2.06 2.13
N TYR A 77 -7.25 -2.83 2.64
CA TYR A 77 -7.51 -2.92 4.07
C TYR A 77 -8.03 -4.30 4.43
N GLY A 78 -7.98 -4.62 5.72
CA GLY A 78 -8.60 -5.80 6.29
C GLY A 78 -8.46 -5.82 7.80
N SER A 79 -9.16 -6.76 8.43
CA SER A 79 -9.21 -6.88 9.89
C SER A 79 -8.62 -8.18 10.38
N LEU A 80 -8.00 -8.15 11.57
CA LEU A 80 -7.47 -9.35 12.22
C LEU A 80 -8.58 -10.30 12.67
N GLN A 81 -9.71 -9.75 13.13
CA GLN A 81 -10.80 -10.53 13.69
C GLN A 81 -12.16 -9.90 13.37
N ILE A 82 -13.22 -10.71 13.38
CA ILE A 82 -14.65 -10.28 13.35
C ILE A 82 -15.10 -9.67 12.03
N SER A 83 -14.46 -8.60 11.58
CA SER A 83 -14.90 -7.78 10.45
C SER A 83 -14.39 -8.30 9.11
N THR A 84 -15.11 -7.97 8.04
CA THR A 84 -14.71 -8.27 6.66
C THR A 84 -14.34 -6.99 5.91
N PRO A 85 -13.36 -7.02 4.99
CA PRO A 85 -12.54 -8.17 4.64
C PRO A 85 -11.60 -8.57 5.78
N SER A 86 -11.38 -9.86 5.96
CA SER A 86 -10.32 -10.36 6.83
C SER A 86 -8.94 -9.94 6.30
N PHE A 87 -7.91 -10.05 7.14
CA PHE A 87 -6.54 -9.75 6.75
C PHE A 87 -6.13 -10.55 5.50
N GLU A 88 -6.43 -11.84 5.47
CA GLU A 88 -6.12 -12.70 4.32
C GLU A 88 -6.91 -12.31 3.06
N GLU A 89 -8.22 -12.05 3.17
CA GLU A 89 -9.06 -11.66 2.02
C GLU A 89 -8.58 -10.34 1.40
N GLY A 90 -8.24 -9.37 2.24
CA GLY A 90 -7.71 -8.08 1.79
C GLY A 90 -6.36 -8.22 1.07
N ILE A 91 -5.47 -9.08 1.57
CA ILE A 91 -4.21 -9.39 0.89
C ILE A 91 -4.46 -10.11 -0.43
N GLU A 92 -5.38 -11.08 -0.47
CA GLU A 92 -5.71 -11.82 -1.68
C GLU A 92 -6.23 -10.90 -2.81
N ASP A 93 -7.04 -9.90 -2.47
CA ASP A 93 -7.49 -8.88 -3.44
C ASP A 93 -6.32 -8.10 -4.05
N LEU A 94 -5.33 -7.70 -3.24
CA LEU A 94 -4.12 -7.03 -3.73
C LEU A 94 -3.26 -7.94 -4.60
N VAL A 95 -3.13 -9.22 -4.22
CA VAL A 95 -2.41 -10.23 -5.02
C VAL A 95 -3.06 -10.39 -6.39
N LYS A 96 -4.40 -10.46 -6.47
CA LYS A 96 -5.15 -10.54 -7.74
C LYS A 96 -4.92 -9.33 -8.64
N LYS A 97 -4.62 -8.16 -8.07
CA LYS A 97 -4.27 -6.92 -8.80
C LYS A 97 -2.83 -6.90 -9.31
N GLY A 98 -2.04 -7.94 -8.99
CA GLY A 98 -0.65 -8.08 -9.39
C GLY A 98 0.29 -7.15 -8.65
N VAL A 99 -0.04 -6.81 -7.40
CA VAL A 99 0.88 -6.13 -6.48
C VAL A 99 2.08 -7.04 -6.21
N GLU A 100 3.26 -6.45 -6.05
CA GLU A 100 4.54 -7.14 -5.83
C GLU A 100 5.10 -6.86 -4.43
N GLU A 101 4.74 -5.72 -3.82
CA GLU A 101 5.15 -5.33 -2.47
C GLU A 101 3.97 -4.75 -1.69
N ILE A 102 3.73 -5.26 -0.47
CA ILE A 102 2.64 -4.82 0.40
C ILE A 102 3.22 -4.28 1.71
N VAL A 103 3.03 -2.98 1.95
CA VAL A 103 3.38 -2.31 3.20
C VAL A 103 2.18 -2.32 4.13
N ILE A 104 2.26 -3.06 5.22
CA ILE A 104 1.17 -3.25 6.19
C ILE A 104 1.35 -2.27 7.34
N VAL A 105 0.35 -1.42 7.57
CA VAL A 105 0.33 -0.46 8.68
C VAL A 105 -0.83 -0.80 9.62
N PRO A 106 -0.54 -1.26 10.85
CA PRO A 106 -1.58 -1.49 11.85
C PRO A 106 -2.21 -0.16 12.29
N MET A 107 -3.53 -0.02 12.12
CA MET A 107 -4.29 1.16 12.50
C MET A 107 -4.61 1.17 14.01
N PHE A 108 -3.62 0.89 14.86
CA PHE A 108 -3.80 0.74 16.30
C PHE A 108 -3.15 1.90 17.06
N LEU A 109 -3.91 2.51 17.98
CA LEU A 109 -3.41 3.60 18.82
C LEU A 109 -2.47 3.10 19.92
N PHE A 110 -2.68 1.87 20.41
CA PHE A 110 -1.91 1.30 21.51
C PHE A 110 -1.17 0.04 21.10
N LYS A 111 -0.01 -0.19 21.73
CA LYS A 111 0.77 -1.41 21.54
C LYS A 111 0.26 -2.55 22.41
N GLY A 112 -0.73 -3.30 21.91
CA GLY A 112 -1.24 -4.53 22.53
C GLY A 112 -0.46 -5.80 22.14
N ASN A 113 -0.85 -6.95 22.69
CA ASN A 113 -0.27 -8.26 22.36
C ASN A 113 -0.41 -8.62 20.88
N HIS A 114 -1.51 -8.21 20.23
CA HIS A 114 -1.76 -8.44 18.80
C HIS A 114 -0.61 -7.96 17.90
N ILE A 115 0.03 -6.83 18.24
CA ILE A 115 1.16 -6.29 17.46
C ILE A 115 2.42 -7.14 17.63
N LYS A 116 2.59 -7.75 18.80
CA LYS A 116 3.80 -8.49 19.14
C LYS A 116 3.75 -9.96 18.73
N LEU A 117 2.56 -10.55 18.64
CA LEU A 117 2.38 -11.99 18.48
C LEU A 117 1.49 -12.30 17.26
N ASP A 118 0.23 -11.87 17.29
CA ASP A 118 -0.78 -12.30 16.32
C ASP A 118 -0.48 -11.84 14.88
N ILE A 119 -0.12 -10.56 14.70
CA ILE A 119 0.19 -10.02 13.35
C ILE A 119 1.40 -10.73 12.74
N PRO A 120 2.55 -10.87 13.43
CA PRO A 120 3.68 -11.64 12.93
C PRO A 120 3.33 -13.08 12.52
N GLU A 121 2.53 -13.80 13.33
CA GLU A 121 2.14 -15.18 13.04
C GLU A 121 1.28 -15.29 11.77
N GLU A 122 0.27 -14.43 11.61
CA GLU A 122 -0.55 -14.40 10.39
C GLU A 122 0.27 -13.97 9.18
N LEU A 123 1.20 -13.03 9.36
CA LEU A 123 2.07 -12.59 8.27
C LEU A 123 2.98 -13.72 7.78
N GLU A 124 3.53 -14.54 8.68
CA GLU A 124 4.37 -15.69 8.29
C GLU A 124 3.59 -16.70 7.43
N LYS A 125 2.29 -16.90 7.72
CA LYS A 125 1.41 -17.75 6.89
C LYS A 125 1.20 -17.15 5.50
N LEU A 126 0.97 -15.84 5.42
CA LEU A 126 0.78 -15.12 4.16
C LEU A 126 2.06 -15.11 3.31
N GLU A 127 3.22 -14.95 3.93
CA GLU A 127 4.53 -15.03 3.26
C GLU A 127 4.76 -16.42 2.63
N LYS A 128 4.36 -17.49 3.34
CA LYS A 128 4.40 -18.86 2.79
C LYS A 128 3.40 -19.07 1.66
N LYS A 129 2.19 -18.49 1.77
CA LYS A 129 1.12 -18.61 0.77
C LYS A 129 1.42 -17.82 -0.50
N TYR A 130 2.07 -16.66 -0.38
CA TYR A 130 2.38 -15.74 -1.47
C TYR A 130 3.88 -15.40 -1.53
N PRO A 131 4.75 -16.38 -1.83
CA PRO A 131 6.21 -16.21 -1.80
C PRO A 131 6.75 -15.19 -2.82
N GLN A 132 5.94 -14.83 -3.82
CA GLN A 132 6.27 -13.80 -4.81
C GLN A 132 6.05 -12.37 -4.31
N ILE A 133 5.38 -12.19 -3.17
CA ILE A 133 5.04 -10.88 -2.61
C ILE A 133 6.05 -10.51 -1.55
N ARG A 134 6.60 -9.29 -1.63
CA ARG A 134 7.39 -8.72 -0.55
C ARG A 134 6.48 -8.05 0.46
N PHE A 135 6.41 -8.60 1.67
CA PHE A 135 5.70 -7.97 2.78
C PHE A 135 6.63 -7.07 3.59
N VAL A 136 6.12 -5.92 4.03
CA VAL A 136 6.85 -4.98 4.89
C VAL A 136 5.92 -4.53 6.02
N MET A 137 6.33 -4.79 7.27
CA MET A 137 5.58 -4.34 8.45
C MET A 137 5.97 -2.92 8.83
N GLY A 138 5.02 -2.00 8.75
CA GLY A 138 5.13 -0.65 9.29
C GLY A 138 4.91 -0.59 10.80
N LYS A 139 5.18 0.57 11.39
CA LYS A 139 4.81 0.84 12.79
C LYS A 139 3.29 1.07 12.85
N HIS A 140 2.66 0.62 13.93
CA HIS A 140 1.32 1.10 14.28
C HIS A 140 1.29 2.61 14.49
N ILE A 141 0.09 3.22 14.41
CA ILE A 141 -0.11 4.66 14.59
C ILE A 141 0.59 5.16 15.86
N GLY A 142 0.24 4.61 17.03
CA GLY A 142 0.87 4.99 18.29
C GLY A 142 0.73 6.48 18.61
N ALA A 143 1.67 7.01 19.41
CA ALA A 143 1.78 8.43 19.69
C ALA A 143 2.41 9.18 18.51
N ASP A 144 1.71 10.19 18.00
CA ASP A 144 2.13 11.05 16.89
C ASP A 144 1.51 12.44 17.09
N SER A 145 2.22 13.51 16.71
CA SER A 145 1.72 14.88 16.90
C SER A 145 0.39 15.12 16.19
N ARG A 146 0.16 14.48 15.03
CA ARG A 146 -1.10 14.60 14.28
C ARG A 146 -2.29 14.02 15.03
N ILE A 147 -2.06 13.02 15.89
CA ILE A 147 -3.11 12.49 16.78
C ILE A 147 -3.40 13.48 17.90
N ALA A 148 -2.36 14.11 18.47
CA ALA A 148 -2.55 15.17 19.47
C ALA A 148 -3.33 16.36 18.90
N ASP A 149 -3.04 16.75 17.65
CA ASP A 149 -3.77 17.82 16.95
C ASP A 149 -5.26 17.50 16.80
N ILE A 150 -5.62 16.26 16.41
CA ILE A 150 -7.02 15.82 16.33
C ILE A 150 -7.70 15.87 17.71
N VAL A 151 -7.02 15.46 18.78
CA VAL A 151 -7.58 15.51 20.14
C VAL A 151 -7.83 16.95 20.58
N GLU A 152 -6.89 17.86 20.29
CA GLU A 152 -7.05 19.29 20.57
C GLU A 152 -8.25 19.87 19.80
N GLU A 153 -8.38 19.56 18.51
CA GLU A 153 -9.48 20.02 17.65
C GLU A 153 -10.85 19.55 18.18
N ARG A 154 -10.99 18.26 18.51
CA ARG A 154 -12.22 17.71 19.11
C ARG A 154 -12.57 18.39 20.44
N GLY A 155 -11.56 18.72 21.24
CA GLY A 155 -11.74 19.48 22.48
C GLY A 155 -12.29 20.89 22.22
N LYS A 156 -11.76 21.60 21.22
CA LYS A 156 -12.25 22.93 20.80
C LYS A 156 -13.68 22.87 20.26
N GLU A 157 -14.00 21.88 19.44
CA GLU A 157 -15.35 21.67 18.89
C GLU A 157 -16.41 21.46 19.99
N ALA A 158 -16.06 20.71 21.04
CA ALA A 158 -16.94 20.47 22.17
C ALA A 158 -17.27 21.75 22.95
N LEU A 159 -16.32 22.69 23.04
CA LEU A 159 -16.55 23.99 23.70
C LEU A 159 -17.49 24.88 22.88
N VAL A 160 -17.37 24.86 21.54
CA VAL A 160 -18.23 25.64 20.65
C VAL A 160 -19.65 25.09 20.63
N SER A 161 -19.81 23.77 20.66
CA SER A 161 -21.13 23.11 20.64
C SER A 161 -21.90 23.22 21.96
N ALA A 162 -21.27 23.71 23.03
CA ALA A 162 -21.88 23.92 24.35
C ALA A 162 -22.41 25.35 24.56
N LEU A 163 -22.30 26.22 23.56
CA LEU A 163 -22.81 27.60 23.52
C LEU A 163 -24.03 27.71 22.62
#